data_AF-X1SRG2-F1
#
_entry.id   AF-X1SRG2-F1
#
_cell.length_a   1.000
_cell.length_b   1.000
_cell.length_c   1.000
_cell.angle_alpha   90.00
_cell.angle_beta   90.00
_cell.angle_gamma   90.00
#
_symmetry.space_group_name_H-M   'P 1'
#
loop_
_entity.id
_entity.type
_entity.pdbx_description
1 polymer ?
#
loop_
_entity_poly.entity_id
_entity_poly.type
_entity_poly.pdbx_seq_one_letter_code
_entity_poly.pdbx_strand_id
1 'polypeptide(L)'
;ETYCRNLFPSKFTPDDSLGAIIARIREVGAGHPLATILDELESLNAFTTPFAHGQPDASTASVDENELHGFVKKTLTITGGC
;
A
#
# COMPACT_ATOMS: atom_id res chain seq x y z
N GLU A 1 -1.28 3.97 -3.04
CA GLU A 1 -0.58 5.26 -2.78
C GLU A 1 -1.44 6.50 -3.08
N THR A 2 -1.99 6.65 -4.30
CA THR A 2 -2.81 7.82 -4.68
C THR A 2 -3.97 8.12 -3.74
N TYR A 3 -4.67 7.08 -3.26
CA TYR A 3 -5.74 7.25 -2.26
C TYR A 3 -5.27 7.92 -0.97
N CYS A 4 -4.17 7.46 -0.36
CA CYS A 4 -3.61 8.05 0.86
C CYS A 4 -3.16 9.49 0.63
N ARG A 5 -2.56 9.79 -0.53
CA ARG A 5 -2.15 11.15 -0.93
C ARG A 5 -3.35 12.08 -1.12
N ASN A 6 -4.45 11.59 -1.68
CA ASN A 6 -5.68 12.38 -1.83
C ASN A 6 -6.34 12.69 -0.48
N LEU A 7 -6.30 11.76 0.47
CA LEU A 7 -6.85 11.98 1.82
C LEU A 7 -5.98 12.92 2.67
N PHE A 8 -4.65 12.87 2.51
CA PHE A 8 -3.71 13.68 3.29
C PHE A 8 -2.65 14.35 2.41
N PRO A 9 -3.04 15.30 1.55
CA PRO A 9 -2.15 15.92 0.56
C PRO A 9 -1.00 16.73 1.20
N SER A 10 -1.19 17.21 2.43
CA SER A 10 -0.16 17.94 3.18
C SER A 10 0.77 17.03 4.00
N LYS A 11 0.52 15.71 4.04
CA LYS A 11 1.28 14.75 4.86
C LYS A 11 2.10 13.77 4.01
N PHE A 12 1.71 13.53 2.77
CA PHE A 12 2.38 12.61 1.85
C PHE A 12 2.74 13.35 0.56
N THR A 13 3.97 13.16 0.10
CA THR A 13 4.48 13.73 -1.14
C THR A 13 4.22 12.79 -2.33
N PRO A 14 4.29 13.28 -3.58
CA PRO A 14 4.17 12.41 -4.75
C PRO A 14 5.27 11.35 -4.86
N ASP A 15 6.41 11.54 -4.18
CA ASP A 15 7.54 10.61 -4.16
C ASP A 15 7.46 9.57 -3.02
N ASP A 16 6.58 9.78 -2.03
CA ASP A 16 6.39 8.81 -0.94
C ASP A 16 5.82 7.51 -1.51
N SER A 17 6.65 6.47 -1.52
CA SER A 17 6.22 5.10 -1.79
C SER A 17 5.27 4.59 -0.71
N LEU A 18 4.52 3.53 -1.00
CA LEU A 18 3.61 2.91 -0.02
C LEU A 18 4.32 2.58 1.32
N GLY A 19 5.57 2.10 1.27
CA GLY A 19 6.39 1.87 2.47
C GLY A 19 6.67 3.13 3.30
N ALA A 20 6.92 4.28 2.66
CA ALA A 20 7.13 5.55 3.35
C ALA A 20 5.84 6.07 4.00
N ILE A 21 4.70 5.88 3.33
CA ILE A 21 3.37 6.17 3.87
C ILE A 21 3.11 5.34 5.13
N ILE A 22 3.37 4.03 5.08
CA ILE A 22 3.24 3.11 6.22
C ILE A 22 4.12 3.54 7.39
N ALA A 23 5.40 3.86 7.12
CA ALA A 23 6.34 4.30 8.14
C ALA A 23 5.83 5.54 8.89
N ARG A 24 5.36 6.56 8.16
CA ARG A 24 4.77 7.77 8.75
C ARG A 24 3.51 7.49 9.57
N ILE A 25 2.65 6.58 9.11
CA ILE A 25 1.46 6.17 9.87
C ILE A 25 1.87 5.49 11.18
N ARG A 26 2.91 4.64 11.15
CA ARG A 26 3.48 4.01 12.35
C ARG A 26 4.11 5.01 13.32
N GLU A 27 4.82 6.01 12.81
CA GLU A 27 5.42 7.07 13.63
C GLU A 27 4.37 7.88 14.40
N VAL A 28 3.23 8.16 13.78
CA VAL A 28 2.09 8.84 14.43
C VAL A 28 1.29 7.87 15.31
N GLY A 29 1.28 6.58 14.97
CA GLY A 29 0.60 5.52 15.71
C GLY A 29 -0.92 5.64 15.68
N ALA A 30 -1.59 5.24 16.76
CA ALA A 30 -3.06 5.21 16.87
C ALA A 30 -3.75 6.58 16.68
N GLY A 31 -2.99 7.69 16.72
CA GLY A 31 -3.50 9.03 16.42
C GLY A 31 -3.69 9.29 14.92
N HIS A 32 -3.17 8.43 14.04
CA HIS A 32 -3.34 8.61 12.61
C HIS A 32 -4.69 8.03 12.14
N PRO A 33 -5.51 8.78 11.39
CA PRO A 33 -6.81 8.28 10.89
C PRO A 33 -6.70 7.05 9.98
N LEU A 34 -5.54 6.81 9.35
CA LEU A 34 -5.25 5.60 8.58
C LEU A 34 -4.72 4.42 9.41
N ALA A 35 -4.56 4.56 10.72
CA ALA A 35 -4.07 3.48 11.58
C ALA A 35 -4.99 2.24 11.55
N THR A 36 -6.28 2.43 11.28
CA THR A 36 -7.27 1.35 11.17
C THR A 36 -7.05 0.42 9.98
N ILE A 37 -6.48 0.94 8.89
CA ILE A 37 -6.19 0.18 7.66
C ILE A 37 -4.70 -0.12 7.50
N LEU A 38 -3.88 0.18 8.52
CA LEU A 38 -2.43 0.06 8.45
C LEU A 38 -1.99 -1.38 8.13
N ASP A 39 -2.60 -2.38 8.77
CA ASP A 39 -2.32 -3.80 8.53
C ASP A 39 -2.59 -4.21 7.07
N GLU A 40 -3.66 -3.68 6.49
CA GLU A 40 -4.00 -3.94 5.09
C GLU A 40 -3.02 -3.26 4.13
N LEU A 41 -2.57 -2.04 4.44
CA LEU A 41 -1.54 -1.34 3.69
C LEU A 41 -0.19 -2.08 3.79
N GLU A 42 0.18 -2.59 4.96
CA GLU A 42 1.39 -3.40 5.16
C GLU A 42 1.34 -4.69 4.35
N SER A 43 0.21 -5.40 4.38
CA SER A 43 -0.03 -6.58 3.54
C SER A 43 0.10 -6.28 2.05
N LEU A 44 -0.51 -5.19 1.59
CA LEU A 44 -0.42 -4.75 0.20
C LEU A 44 1.02 -4.41 -0.19
N ASN A 45 1.75 -3.67 0.66
CA ASN A 45 3.13 -3.31 0.41
C ASN A 45 4.04 -4.54 0.36
N ALA A 46 3.85 -5.50 1.26
CA ALA A 46 4.61 -6.75 1.25
C ALA A 46 4.38 -7.55 -0.03
N PHE A 47 3.14 -7.60 -0.53
CA PHE A 47 2.80 -8.26 -1.78
C PHE A 47 3.36 -7.54 -3.01
N THR A 48 3.29 -6.22 -3.07
CA THR A 48 3.74 -5.45 -4.25
C THR A 48 5.24 -5.21 -4.29
N THR A 49 5.94 -5.26 -3.15
CA THR A 49 7.39 -5.08 -3.05
C THR A 49 8.16 -5.92 -4.09
N PRO A 50 8.01 -7.26 -4.16
CA PRO A 50 8.73 -8.11 -5.13
C PRO A 50 8.48 -7.77 -6.61
N PHE A 51 7.40 -7.06 -6.92
CA PHE A 51 7.03 -6.63 -8.26
C PHE A 51 7.40 -5.17 -8.55
N ALA A 52 8.01 -4.46 -7.59
CA ALA A 52 8.37 -3.06 -7.75
C ALA A 52 9.51 -2.89 -8.76
N HIS A 53 9.40 -1.87 -9.62
CA HIS A 53 10.42 -1.54 -10.62
C HIS A 53 11.78 -1.31 -9.95
N GLY A 54 12.78 -2.13 -10.31
CA GLY A 54 14.16 -2.00 -9.82
C GLY A 54 14.65 -3.16 -8.95
N GLN A 55 13.80 -4.13 -8.59
CA GLN A 55 14.29 -5.38 -7.99
C GLN A 55 14.82 -6.34 -9.06
N PRO A 56 16.01 -6.95 -8.85
CA PRO A 56 16.60 -7.88 -9.81
C PRO A 56 15.75 -9.15 -10.03
N ASP A 57 14.89 -9.50 -9.08
CA ASP A 57 14.01 -10.67 -9.09
C ASP A 57 12.56 -10.39 -9.54
N ALA A 58 12.25 -9.17 -9.99
CA ALA A 58 10.89 -8.84 -10.44
C ALA A 58 10.43 -9.66 -11.66
N SER A 59 11.37 -10.22 -12.44
CA SER A 59 11.08 -11.10 -13.57
C SER A 59 10.88 -12.58 -13.21
N THR A 60 11.19 -13.00 -11.97
CA THR A 60 11.06 -14.40 -11.51
C THR A 60 9.89 -14.62 -10.56
N ALA A 61 9.30 -13.54 -10.03
CA ALA A 61 8.14 -13.61 -9.16
C ALA A 61 6.90 -14.08 -9.94
N SER A 62 6.47 -15.31 -9.70
CA SER A 62 5.19 -15.83 -10.19
C SER A 62 4.06 -15.29 -9.32
N VAL A 63 3.13 -14.54 -9.91
CA VAL A 63 1.91 -14.08 -9.23
C VAL A 63 0.89 -15.22 -9.23
N ASP A 64 0.41 -15.61 -8.05
CA ASP A 64 -0.79 -16.45 -7.95
C ASP A 64 -2.04 -15.60 -8.29
N GLU A 65 -2.87 -16.10 -9.21
CA GLU A 65 -4.05 -15.35 -9.68
C GLU A 65 -5.09 -15.13 -8.58
N ASN A 66 -5.21 -16.05 -7.62
CA ASN A 66 -6.15 -15.93 -6.52
C ASN A 66 -5.65 -14.93 -5.46
N GLU A 67 -4.34 -14.92 -5.18
CA GLU A 67 -3.72 -13.87 -4.36
C GLU A 67 -3.91 -12.49 -5.02
N LEU A 68 -3.64 -12.37 -6.32
CA LEU A 68 -3.83 -11.11 -7.06
C LEU A 68 -5.27 -10.61 -6.96
N HIS A 69 -6.26 -11.47 -7.17
CA HIS A 69 -7.67 -11.11 -7.04
C HIS A 69 -8.03 -10.66 -5.61
N GLY A 70 -7.48 -11.34 -4.60
CA GLY A 70 -7.63 -10.95 -3.20
C GLY A 70 -7.07 -9.56 -2.91
N PHE A 71 -5.87 -9.25 -3.40
CA PHE A 71 -5.24 -7.95 -3.21
C PHE A 71 -5.90 -6.82 -4.01
N VAL A 72 -6.40 -7.09 -5.22
CA VAL A 72 -7.23 -6.14 -5.98
C VAL A 72 -8.50 -5.82 -5.20
N LYS A 73 -9.19 -6.84 -4.65
CA LYS A 73 -10.41 -6.65 -3.86
C LYS A 73 -10.15 -5.88 -2.56
N LYS A 74 -9.04 -6.17 -1.86
CA LYS A 74 -8.61 -5.38 -0.68
C LYS A 74 -8.35 -3.93 -1.05
N THR A 75 -7.61 -3.69 -2.13
CA THR A 75 -7.31 -2.34 -2.60
C THR A 75 -8.59 -1.57 -2.93
N LEU A 76 -9.52 -2.16 -3.69
CA LEU A 76 -10.80 -1.55 -4.02
C LEU A 76 -11.63 -1.23 -2.77
N THR A 77 -11.64 -2.13 -1.79
CA THR A 77 -12.34 -1.91 -0.51
C THR A 77 -11.75 -0.70 0.22
N ILE A 78 -10.43 -0.60 0.29
CA ILE A 78 -9.73 0.53 0.94
C ILE A 78 -10.01 1.85 0.21
N THR A 79 -10.01 1.84 -1.13
CA THR A 79 -10.20 3.07 -1.92
C THR A 79 -11.67 3.45 -2.13
N GLY A 80 -12.63 2.67 -1.62
CA GLY A 80 -14.05 2.90 -1.83
C GLY A 80 -14.52 2.64 -3.27
N GLY A 81 -13.80 1.80 -4.02
CA GLY A 81 -14.18 1.37 -5.35
C GLY A 81 -15.31 0.36 -5.26
N CYS A 82 -16.55 0.86 -5.24
CA CYS A 82 -17.75 0.08 -5.53
C CYS A 82 -17.97 -0.05 -7.05
#